data_AF-A0A1W6LME4-F1
#
_entry.id   AF-A0A1W6LME4-F1
#
_cell.length_a   1.000
_cell.length_b   1.000
_cell.length_c   1.000
_cell.angle_alpha   90.00
_cell.angle_beta   90.00
_cell.angle_gamma   90.00
#
_symmetry.space_group_name_H-M   'P 1'
#
loop_
_entity.id
_entity.type
_entity.pdbx_description
1 polymer ?
#
loop_
_entity_poly.entity_id
_entity_poly.type
_entity_poly.pdbx_seq_one_letter_code
_entity_poly.pdbx_strand_id
1 'polypeptide(L)'
;MFFESGNFNKKHLPERYRCVSIDCLFGNGVVNPAVLIKKANAGGWSFVPAHSSHAAQTYTGCLLDGKGNILDWLDICIQQFGWTNVSREFIGNNNIDHNWQSWAESILQQDETSFSSGFEFKNPSPLFIDLEKQVSILAQDSQGNALSLCRDDKSLKDNSQNPYCEGLDRWLIKGDSKELVCVVDNRGKLIDYRKVLGKLGFEDSSRYLPFNLPCGHILIRKRLPISFEDALRVLDGLEPENQESKSFWNMNLSLSGVSSLENSELYLQGGAEYQKSIEVLHLKLLFIGQMFDSLLVFFESAKKPHLGLDGESWKFDINFSKSFPALWTLSPKLAAVSKSMSSKEIGSALRFYVPLGTKDISLYKPALMDKYASGKLKIRIFDVKEKSGRFQVNGLIEEEADFDSFNAVVLRLQIPLNKPLEFYAKVFKSRKYPGRWELVSESLSLDEDTLSSLSGFSGIQLTGCSYEAWPYTGLACDCYSMALTAMRMFYSLEIDTSEILASFLSLCSRLDNSEGGLRDNILNELRSNPGWLKKLPVKGLDKSLECPILLELWTDIFVVIAKLLPEAVEESVKYSEDILSWNPGKILEPYVNQFKALAKKSRLLIVANWERNNLVRESIRQLELD
;
A
#
# COMPACT_ATOMS: atom_id res chain seq x y z
N MET A 1 -26.42 -4.29 -6.67
CA MET A 1 -27.13 -3.87 -7.90
C MET A 1 -26.55 -4.48 -9.20
N PHE A 2 -25.26 -4.36 -9.55
CA PHE A 2 -24.74 -5.00 -10.79
C PHE A 2 -24.61 -6.53 -10.71
N PHE A 3 -24.41 -7.06 -9.51
CA PHE A 3 -24.12 -8.47 -9.26
C PHE A 3 -25.36 -9.27 -8.81
N GLU A 4 -26.58 -8.79 -9.05
CA GLU A 4 -27.79 -9.49 -8.56
C GLU A 4 -28.35 -10.52 -9.55
N SER A 5 -27.93 -10.52 -10.83
CA SER A 5 -28.64 -11.29 -11.86
C SER A 5 -27.99 -12.61 -12.31
N GLY A 6 -26.80 -12.99 -11.82
CA GLY A 6 -26.14 -14.28 -12.15
C GLY A 6 -25.87 -14.56 -13.65
N ASN A 7 -26.30 -13.66 -14.54
CA ASN A 7 -26.20 -13.75 -15.98
C ASN A 7 -25.41 -12.55 -16.49
N PHE A 8 -24.13 -12.77 -16.82
CA PHE A 8 -23.21 -11.78 -17.37
C PHE A 8 -23.49 -11.46 -18.86
N ASN A 9 -24.77 -11.38 -19.24
CA ASN A 9 -25.15 -10.95 -20.58
C ASN A 9 -25.27 -9.42 -20.60
N LYS A 10 -24.67 -8.76 -21.61
CA LYS A 10 -24.78 -7.30 -21.81
C LYS A 10 -26.24 -6.82 -21.86
N LYS A 11 -27.17 -7.70 -22.24
CA LYS A 11 -28.63 -7.48 -22.18
C LYS A 11 -29.20 -7.22 -20.78
N HIS A 12 -28.45 -7.46 -19.71
CA HIS A 12 -28.89 -7.28 -18.33
C HIS A 12 -28.27 -6.04 -17.64
N LEU A 13 -27.45 -5.26 -18.33
CA LEU A 13 -27.02 -3.97 -17.79
C LEU A 13 -28.21 -3.02 -17.70
N PRO A 14 -28.40 -2.26 -16.60
CA PRO A 14 -29.44 -1.25 -16.55
C PRO A 14 -29.25 -0.22 -17.67
N GLU A 15 -30.33 0.30 -18.27
CA GLU A 15 -30.31 1.15 -19.47
C GLU A 15 -29.35 2.37 -19.39
N ARG A 16 -29.09 2.85 -18.17
CA ARG A 16 -28.16 3.97 -17.91
C ARG A 16 -26.68 3.60 -17.99
N TYR A 17 -26.32 2.33 -18.18
CA TYR A 17 -24.95 1.85 -18.23
C TYR A 17 -24.59 1.27 -19.59
N ARG A 18 -23.36 1.48 -20.01
CA ARG A 18 -22.82 0.92 -21.25
C ARG A 18 -21.38 0.49 -21.04
N CYS A 19 -21.01 -0.64 -21.62
CA CYS A 19 -19.62 -1.06 -21.76
C CYS A 19 -19.12 -0.63 -23.13
N VAL A 20 -18.05 0.17 -23.16
CA VAL A 20 -17.41 0.62 -24.40
C VAL A 20 -16.03 -0.03 -24.50
N SER A 21 -15.83 -0.80 -25.57
CA SER A 21 -14.55 -1.46 -25.88
C SER A 21 -13.43 -0.43 -25.99
N ILE A 22 -12.28 -0.71 -25.38
CA ILE A 22 -11.05 0.06 -25.52
C ILE A 22 -10.01 -0.68 -26.38
N ASP A 23 -10.48 -1.59 -27.23
CA ASP A 23 -9.71 -2.39 -28.21
C ASP A 23 -8.77 -1.60 -29.10
N CYS A 24 -9.05 -0.34 -29.44
CA CYS A 24 -8.14 0.48 -30.23
C CYS A 24 -6.75 0.68 -29.58
N LEU A 25 -6.62 0.39 -28.28
CA LEU A 25 -5.32 0.31 -27.59
C LEU A 25 -4.66 -1.07 -27.71
N PHE A 26 -5.43 -2.17 -27.75
CA PHE A 26 -4.91 -3.55 -27.62
C PHE A 26 -4.93 -4.35 -28.92
N GLY A 27 -5.56 -3.81 -29.98
CA GLY A 27 -5.85 -4.51 -31.22
C GLY A 27 -7.11 -5.40 -31.11
N ASN A 28 -7.47 -6.03 -32.23
CA ASN A 28 -8.65 -6.90 -32.30
C ASN A 28 -8.33 -8.27 -31.70
N GLY A 29 -8.65 -8.45 -30.42
CA GLY A 29 -8.55 -9.71 -29.70
C GLY A 29 -9.85 -10.53 -29.71
N VAL A 30 -9.75 -11.81 -29.33
CA VAL A 30 -10.93 -12.68 -29.08
C VAL A 30 -11.71 -12.18 -27.86
N VAL A 31 -11.00 -11.58 -26.90
CA VAL A 31 -11.55 -10.92 -25.71
C VAL A 31 -11.01 -9.49 -25.69
N ASN A 32 -11.89 -8.52 -25.47
CA ASN A 32 -11.53 -7.10 -25.47
C ASN A 32 -11.87 -6.46 -24.12
N PRO A 33 -10.92 -5.74 -23.49
CA PRO A 33 -11.23 -4.94 -22.32
C PRO A 33 -12.17 -3.79 -22.72
N ALA A 34 -13.11 -3.47 -21.84
CA ALA A 34 -14.07 -2.39 -22.00
C ALA A 34 -14.23 -1.61 -20.71
N VAL A 35 -14.42 -0.29 -20.82
CA VAL A 35 -14.72 0.57 -19.69
C VAL A 35 -16.23 0.74 -19.51
N LEU A 36 -16.69 0.75 -18.25
CA LEU A 36 -18.09 1.01 -17.91
C LEU A 36 -18.34 2.53 -17.81
N ILE A 37 -19.30 3.01 -18.59
CA ILE A 37 -19.81 4.38 -18.51
C ILE A 37 -21.26 4.41 -18.03
N LYS A 38 -21.62 5.48 -17.34
CA LYS A 38 -22.95 5.73 -16.78
C LYS A 38 -23.50 7.06 -17.27
N LYS A 39 -24.77 7.08 -17.66
CA LYS A 39 -25.53 8.30 -17.88
C LYS A 39 -25.99 8.86 -16.53
N ALA A 40 -25.55 10.06 -16.20
CA ALA A 40 -26.01 10.82 -15.04
C ALA A 40 -27.46 11.27 -15.24
N ASN A 41 -28.17 11.53 -14.15
CA ASN A 41 -29.56 12.01 -14.19
C ASN A 41 -29.68 13.35 -14.94
N ALA A 42 -28.65 14.19 -14.89
CA ALA A 42 -28.57 15.45 -15.63
C ALA A 42 -28.22 15.31 -17.13
N GLY A 43 -28.14 14.07 -17.66
CA GLY A 43 -27.99 13.78 -19.08
C GLY A 43 -26.57 13.50 -19.59
N GLY A 44 -25.53 13.90 -18.85
CA GLY A 44 -24.12 13.66 -19.22
C GLY A 44 -23.66 12.23 -18.94
N TRP A 45 -22.65 11.75 -19.68
CA TRP A 45 -21.98 10.46 -19.42
C TRP A 45 -20.72 10.65 -18.59
N SER A 46 -20.44 9.68 -17.71
CA SER A 46 -19.19 9.62 -16.94
C SER A 46 -18.71 8.18 -16.84
N PHE A 47 -17.41 7.99 -16.60
CA PHE A 47 -16.91 6.68 -16.17
C PHE A 47 -17.48 6.30 -14.80
N VAL A 48 -17.55 5.00 -14.51
CA VAL A 48 -17.93 4.50 -13.19
C VAL A 48 -16.66 4.34 -12.36
N PRO A 49 -16.37 5.25 -11.40
CA PRO A 49 -15.19 5.12 -10.56
C PRO A 49 -15.31 3.89 -9.67
N ALA A 50 -14.24 3.12 -9.58
CA ALA A 50 -14.11 1.99 -8.67
C ALA A 50 -13.51 2.44 -7.34
N HIS A 51 -12.34 3.07 -7.41
CA HIS A 51 -11.63 3.69 -6.30
C HIS A 51 -10.68 4.76 -6.85
N SER A 52 -10.20 5.64 -5.99
CA SER A 52 -9.20 6.64 -6.34
C SER A 52 -8.10 6.63 -5.30
N SER A 53 -6.87 6.86 -5.76
CA SER A 53 -5.68 7.03 -4.92
C SER A 53 -4.87 8.19 -5.47
N HIS A 54 -3.88 8.63 -4.71
CA HIS A 54 -2.96 9.68 -5.13
C HIS A 54 -2.19 9.36 -6.44
N ALA A 55 -1.99 8.08 -6.76
CA ALA A 55 -1.21 7.64 -7.92
C ALA A 55 -2.07 7.05 -9.03
N ALA A 56 -3.30 6.62 -8.75
CA ALA A 56 -4.18 5.96 -9.72
C ALA A 56 -5.63 6.36 -9.53
N GLN A 57 -6.31 6.59 -10.64
CA GLN A 57 -7.77 6.61 -10.72
C GLN A 57 -8.21 5.29 -11.34
N THR A 58 -9.03 4.54 -10.61
CA THR A 58 -9.50 3.24 -11.08
C THR A 58 -10.94 3.36 -11.53
N TYR A 59 -11.21 2.82 -12.71
CA TYR A 59 -12.56 2.72 -13.27
C TYR A 59 -13.00 1.26 -13.31
N THR A 60 -14.31 1.07 -13.16
CA THR A 60 -14.92 -0.24 -13.37
C THR A 60 -14.89 -0.56 -14.86
N GLY A 61 -14.29 -1.69 -15.21
CA GLY A 61 -14.26 -2.23 -16.56
C GLY A 61 -14.80 -3.65 -16.60
N CYS A 62 -14.75 -4.26 -17.78
CA CYS A 62 -15.11 -5.65 -17.99
C CYS A 62 -14.38 -6.24 -19.19
N LEU A 63 -14.26 -7.56 -19.24
CA LEU A 63 -13.85 -8.29 -20.42
C LEU A 63 -15.07 -8.62 -21.28
N LEU A 64 -14.99 -8.35 -22.57
CA LEU A 64 -16.03 -8.67 -23.54
C LEU A 64 -15.57 -9.78 -24.49
N ASP A 65 -16.43 -10.77 -24.75
CA ASP A 65 -16.21 -11.70 -25.86
C ASP A 65 -16.50 -11.04 -27.23
N GLY A 66 -16.24 -11.74 -28.33
CA GLY A 66 -16.53 -11.26 -29.69
C GLY A 66 -18.03 -10.99 -29.98
N LYS A 67 -18.94 -11.41 -29.10
CA LYS A 67 -20.39 -11.11 -29.16
C LYS A 67 -20.78 -9.95 -28.24
N GLY A 68 -19.83 -9.41 -27.48
CA GLY A 68 -20.04 -8.35 -26.50
C GLY A 68 -20.65 -8.81 -25.18
N ASN A 69 -20.64 -10.11 -24.86
CA ASN A 69 -21.03 -10.60 -23.54
C ASN A 69 -19.92 -10.31 -22.53
N ILE A 70 -20.30 -10.04 -21.28
CA ILE A 70 -19.35 -9.82 -20.20
C ILE A 70 -18.82 -11.18 -19.75
N LEU A 71 -17.50 -11.35 -19.76
CA LEU A 71 -16.83 -12.56 -19.27
C LEU A 71 -16.38 -12.38 -17.82
N ASP A 72 -15.84 -11.21 -17.49
CA ASP A 72 -15.37 -10.88 -16.13
C ASP A 72 -15.40 -9.37 -15.90
N TRP A 73 -15.35 -8.95 -14.63
CA TRP A 73 -15.23 -7.56 -14.21
C TRP A 73 -13.77 -7.20 -13.95
N LEU A 74 -13.40 -5.98 -14.34
CA LEU A 74 -12.03 -5.49 -14.29
C LEU A 74 -11.93 -4.22 -13.46
N ASP A 75 -10.78 -4.03 -12.84
CA ASP A 75 -10.28 -2.74 -12.42
C ASP A 75 -9.34 -2.21 -13.50
N ILE A 76 -9.71 -1.07 -14.11
CA ILE A 76 -8.83 -0.37 -15.05
C ILE A 76 -8.21 0.83 -14.34
N CYS A 77 -6.98 0.66 -13.89
CA CYS A 77 -6.22 1.64 -13.13
C CYS A 77 -5.47 2.56 -14.10
N ILE A 78 -5.71 3.87 -14.01
CA ILE A 78 -5.02 4.89 -14.82
C ILE A 78 -4.17 5.77 -13.93
N GLN A 79 -2.89 5.93 -14.28
CA GLN A 79 -1.95 6.79 -13.57
C GLN A 79 -2.46 8.23 -13.46
N GLN A 80 -2.41 8.78 -12.25
CA GLN A 80 -2.83 10.15 -11.94
C GLN A 80 -1.65 11.08 -11.77
N PHE A 81 -1.94 12.37 -11.97
CA PHE A 81 -1.02 13.49 -11.88
C PHE A 81 -1.65 14.52 -10.96
N GLY A 82 -0.85 15.12 -10.07
CA GLY A 82 -1.35 16.10 -9.10
C GLY A 82 -0.99 15.72 -7.67
N TRP A 83 0.17 16.19 -7.23
CA TRP A 83 0.74 15.88 -5.93
C TRP A 83 0.74 17.17 -5.11
N THR A 84 -0.01 17.19 -4.01
CA THR A 84 -0.33 18.47 -3.35
C THR A 84 0.60 18.86 -2.21
N ASN A 85 1.45 17.95 -1.70
CA ASN A 85 2.21 18.20 -0.45
C ASN A 85 3.69 17.81 -0.45
N VAL A 86 4.23 17.23 -1.52
CA VAL A 86 5.65 16.80 -1.57
C VAL A 86 6.50 17.89 -2.24
N SER A 87 7.74 18.09 -1.77
CA SER A 87 8.65 19.06 -2.41
C SER A 87 8.84 18.72 -3.89
N ARG A 88 8.78 19.74 -4.76
CA ARG A 88 8.91 19.59 -6.22
C ARG A 88 10.18 18.88 -6.65
N GLU A 89 11.23 18.94 -5.84
CA GLU A 89 12.52 18.33 -6.14
C GLU A 89 12.44 16.80 -6.26
N PHE A 90 11.44 16.20 -5.62
CA PHE A 90 11.23 14.76 -5.68
C PHE A 90 10.29 14.35 -6.83
N ILE A 91 9.53 15.29 -7.39
CA ILE A 91 8.41 14.99 -8.29
C ILE A 91 8.71 15.49 -9.70
N GLY A 92 8.93 14.54 -10.61
CA GLY A 92 8.97 14.77 -12.05
C GLY A 92 8.30 13.61 -12.77
N ASN A 93 7.85 13.80 -14.01
CA ASN A 93 7.12 12.74 -14.73
C ASN A 93 7.91 11.43 -14.81
N ASN A 94 9.24 11.50 -14.94
CA ASN A 94 10.08 10.29 -14.96
C ASN A 94 10.01 9.50 -13.63
N ASN A 95 10.03 10.20 -12.49
CA ASN A 95 9.88 9.56 -11.19
C ASN A 95 8.46 9.00 -11.01
N ILE A 96 7.43 9.73 -11.45
CA ILE A 96 6.03 9.30 -11.40
C ILE A 96 5.82 8.03 -12.25
N ASP A 97 6.39 7.99 -13.45
CA ASP A 97 6.33 6.83 -14.36
C ASP A 97 7.11 5.65 -13.80
N HIS A 98 8.34 5.87 -13.31
CA HIS A 98 9.11 4.80 -12.67
C HIS A 98 8.39 4.24 -11.44
N ASN A 99 7.83 5.12 -10.60
CA ASN A 99 7.08 4.72 -9.41
C ASN A 99 5.87 3.84 -9.75
N TRP A 100 5.15 4.19 -10.81
CA TRP A 100 4.06 3.40 -11.36
C TRP A 100 4.54 2.05 -11.87
N GLN A 101 5.59 2.04 -12.71
CA GLN A 101 6.13 0.82 -13.32
C GLN A 101 6.56 -0.20 -12.27
N SER A 102 7.30 0.22 -11.24
CA SER A 102 7.69 -0.65 -10.13
C SER A 102 6.48 -1.22 -9.37
N TRP A 103 5.41 -0.44 -9.22
CA TRP A 103 4.17 -0.91 -8.62
C TRP A 103 3.43 -1.89 -9.56
N ALA A 104 3.27 -1.56 -10.83
CA ALA A 104 2.61 -2.44 -11.78
C ALA A 104 3.34 -3.79 -11.92
N GLU A 105 4.67 -3.77 -11.96
CA GLU A 105 5.51 -4.98 -11.93
C GLU A 105 5.25 -5.81 -10.67
N SER A 106 5.14 -5.18 -9.50
CA SER A 106 4.82 -5.89 -8.25
C SER A 106 3.47 -6.59 -8.28
N ILE A 107 2.46 -5.95 -8.86
CA ILE A 107 1.12 -6.54 -8.97
C ILE A 107 1.13 -7.70 -9.96
N LEU A 108 1.77 -7.53 -11.13
CA LEU A 108 1.89 -8.58 -12.14
C LEU A 108 2.63 -9.82 -11.63
N GLN A 109 3.56 -9.67 -10.67
CA GLN A 109 4.25 -10.80 -10.04
C GLN A 109 3.42 -11.51 -8.96
N GLN A 110 2.48 -10.81 -8.30
CA GLN A 110 1.66 -11.36 -7.21
C GLN A 110 0.34 -11.97 -7.67
N ASP A 111 -0.16 -11.48 -8.79
CA ASP A 111 -1.50 -11.77 -9.26
C ASP A 111 -1.47 -12.35 -10.67
N GLU A 112 -1.53 -13.68 -10.73
CA GLU A 112 -1.66 -14.44 -11.99
C GLU A 112 -2.93 -14.06 -12.78
N THR A 113 -3.90 -13.39 -12.15
CA THR A 113 -5.13 -12.92 -12.82
C THR A 113 -5.02 -11.51 -13.39
N SER A 114 -3.86 -10.86 -13.26
CA SER A 114 -3.60 -9.56 -13.88
C SER A 114 -3.25 -9.70 -15.37
N PHE A 115 -3.65 -8.72 -16.18
CA PHE A 115 -3.48 -8.74 -17.63
C PHE A 115 -2.28 -7.88 -18.00
N SER A 116 -1.28 -8.47 -18.68
CA SER A 116 -0.17 -7.68 -19.23
C SER A 116 -0.57 -7.08 -20.58
N SER A 117 -0.73 -5.76 -20.61
CA SER A 117 -1.06 -5.04 -21.84
C SER A 117 0.13 -4.35 -22.51
N GLY A 118 1.23 -4.20 -21.79
CA GLY A 118 2.37 -3.36 -22.17
C GLY A 118 2.18 -1.89 -21.79
N PHE A 119 0.95 -1.42 -21.53
CA PHE A 119 0.69 -0.04 -21.11
C PHE A 119 1.00 0.24 -19.64
N GLU A 120 1.35 -0.81 -18.89
CA GLU A 120 1.90 -0.71 -17.55
C GLU A 120 3.30 -0.05 -17.60
N PHE A 121 4.01 -0.26 -18.71
CA PHE A 121 5.41 0.16 -18.91
C PHE A 121 5.59 1.18 -20.03
N LYS A 122 4.56 1.38 -20.86
CA LYS A 122 4.56 2.37 -21.95
C LYS A 122 3.35 3.28 -21.86
N ASN A 123 3.55 4.59 -22.04
CA ASN A 123 2.44 5.53 -22.12
C ASN A 123 1.59 5.24 -23.37
N PRO A 124 0.29 4.95 -23.25
CA PRO A 124 -0.61 4.79 -24.38
C PRO A 124 -0.84 6.14 -25.08
N SER A 125 -1.30 6.10 -26.33
CA SER A 125 -1.86 7.28 -26.98
C SER A 125 -3.12 7.77 -26.24
N PRO A 126 -3.43 9.08 -26.29
CA PRO A 126 -4.61 9.59 -25.62
C PRO A 126 -5.87 9.01 -26.24
N LEU A 127 -6.85 8.70 -25.40
CA LEU A 127 -8.08 8.02 -25.80
C LEU A 127 -9.32 8.83 -25.44
N PHE A 128 -10.27 8.87 -26.39
CA PHE A 128 -11.62 9.38 -26.18
C PHE A 128 -12.66 8.27 -26.39
N ILE A 129 -13.79 8.40 -25.71
CA ILE A 129 -14.99 7.64 -26.00
C ILE A 129 -15.93 8.54 -26.80
N ASP A 130 -16.26 8.14 -28.02
CA ASP A 130 -17.31 8.76 -28.83
C ASP A 130 -18.67 8.29 -28.29
N LEU A 131 -19.39 9.18 -27.60
CA LEU A 131 -20.64 8.84 -26.92
C LEU A 131 -21.80 8.54 -27.88
N GLU A 132 -21.74 9.06 -29.11
CA GLU A 132 -22.73 8.84 -30.15
C GLU A 132 -22.53 7.44 -30.76
N LYS A 133 -21.31 7.14 -31.19
CA LYS A 133 -20.96 5.84 -31.80
C LYS A 133 -20.75 4.73 -30.78
N GLN A 134 -20.52 5.07 -29.51
CA GLN A 134 -20.17 4.14 -28.43
C GLN A 134 -18.93 3.30 -28.73
N VAL A 135 -17.93 3.94 -29.34
CA VAL A 135 -16.63 3.33 -29.63
C VAL A 135 -15.53 4.16 -29.00
N SER A 136 -14.41 3.51 -28.68
CA SER A 136 -13.19 4.21 -28.33
C SER A 136 -12.49 4.68 -29.61
N ILE A 137 -11.91 5.88 -29.56
CA ILE A 137 -11.14 6.47 -30.65
C ILE A 137 -9.83 7.03 -30.11
N LEU A 138 -8.75 6.81 -30.84
CA LEU A 138 -7.47 7.46 -30.57
C LEU A 138 -7.60 8.96 -30.83
N ALA A 139 -6.98 9.76 -29.98
CA ALA A 139 -6.95 11.19 -30.14
C ALA A 139 -6.15 11.57 -31.40
N GLN A 140 -6.79 12.33 -32.28
CA GLN A 140 -6.21 12.87 -33.50
C GLN A 140 -6.42 14.39 -33.54
N ASP A 141 -5.58 15.09 -34.30
CA ASP A 141 -5.82 16.50 -34.62
C ASP A 141 -6.87 16.66 -35.75
N SER A 142 -7.16 17.91 -36.13
CA SER A 142 -8.09 18.22 -37.21
C SER A 142 -7.66 17.72 -38.60
N GLN A 143 -6.40 17.31 -38.77
CA GLN A 143 -5.85 16.73 -40.00
C GLN A 143 -5.81 15.20 -39.95
N GLY A 144 -6.23 14.58 -38.84
CA GLY A 144 -6.19 13.14 -38.63
C GLY A 144 -4.85 12.60 -38.13
N ASN A 145 -3.88 13.46 -37.81
CA ASN A 145 -2.59 13.01 -37.26
C ASN A 145 -2.78 12.53 -35.83
N ALA A 146 -2.16 11.39 -35.49
CA ALA A 146 -2.21 10.85 -34.14
C ALA A 146 -1.49 11.78 -33.14
N LEU A 147 -2.11 11.94 -31.97
CA LEU A 147 -1.48 12.61 -30.85
C LEU A 147 -0.65 11.63 -30.02
N SER A 148 0.47 12.10 -29.51
CA SER A 148 1.32 11.33 -28.60
C SER A 148 1.91 12.20 -27.51
N LEU A 149 2.34 11.59 -26.40
CA LEU A 149 3.01 12.29 -25.31
C LEU A 149 4.43 12.73 -25.74
N CYS A 150 4.73 14.02 -25.62
CA CYS A 150 6.07 14.53 -25.87
C CYS A 150 6.98 14.25 -24.66
N ARG A 151 7.91 13.29 -24.83
CA ARG A 151 8.92 12.91 -23.82
C ARG A 151 10.32 13.42 -24.15
N ASP A 152 10.51 14.06 -25.31
CA ASP A 152 11.79 14.60 -25.72
C ASP A 152 12.04 15.95 -25.04
N ASP A 153 12.90 15.93 -24.03
CA ASP A 153 13.31 17.12 -23.29
C ASP A 153 13.86 18.22 -24.19
N LYS A 154 14.51 17.87 -25.30
CA LYS A 154 15.03 18.85 -26.24
C LYS A 154 13.88 19.56 -26.95
N SER A 155 12.93 18.82 -27.51
CA SER A 155 11.73 19.40 -28.14
C SER A 155 10.93 20.26 -27.18
N LEU A 156 10.82 19.87 -25.90
CA LEU A 156 10.16 20.68 -24.87
C LEU A 156 10.92 21.99 -24.62
N LYS A 157 12.24 21.93 -24.44
CA LYS A 157 13.11 23.11 -24.25
C LYS A 157 13.08 24.05 -25.47
N ASP A 158 13.13 23.51 -26.68
CA ASP A 158 13.05 24.27 -27.94
C ASP A 158 11.73 25.06 -28.03
N ASN A 159 10.69 24.62 -27.33
CA ASN A 159 9.39 25.29 -27.21
C ASN A 159 9.19 26.05 -25.88
N SER A 160 10.28 26.37 -25.17
CA SER A 160 10.26 27.07 -23.86
C SER A 160 9.43 26.37 -22.78
N GLN A 161 9.35 25.04 -22.81
CA GLN A 161 8.69 24.23 -21.77
C GLN A 161 9.71 23.55 -20.86
N ASN A 162 9.26 23.09 -19.69
CA ASN A 162 10.11 22.32 -18.80
C ASN A 162 10.44 20.95 -19.43
N PRO A 163 11.62 20.39 -19.14
CA PRO A 163 11.93 19.00 -19.51
C PRO A 163 10.89 18.05 -18.93
N TYR A 164 10.53 17.00 -19.67
CA TYR A 164 9.62 15.96 -19.21
C TYR A 164 10.13 15.32 -17.91
N CYS A 165 11.44 15.07 -17.83
CA CYS A 165 12.05 14.40 -16.68
C CYS A 165 12.00 15.22 -15.39
N GLU A 166 11.94 16.55 -15.48
CA GLU A 166 12.00 17.49 -14.35
C GLU A 166 10.64 18.13 -14.04
N GLY A 167 9.78 18.26 -15.05
CA GLY A 167 8.47 18.89 -14.94
C GLY A 167 7.36 17.93 -14.50
N LEU A 168 6.25 18.55 -14.09
CA LEU A 168 4.96 17.90 -13.88
C LEU A 168 3.98 18.11 -15.04
N ASP A 169 4.29 19.09 -15.88
CA ASP A 169 3.51 19.39 -17.05
C ASP A 169 3.63 18.26 -18.07
N ARG A 170 2.50 17.96 -18.72
CA ARG A 170 2.44 16.97 -19.80
C ARG A 170 1.92 17.63 -21.05
N TRP A 171 2.63 17.37 -22.16
CA TRP A 171 2.37 17.98 -23.45
C TRP A 171 2.15 16.90 -24.49
N LEU A 172 1.10 17.04 -25.28
CA LEU A 172 0.87 16.23 -26.46
C LEU A 172 1.51 16.90 -27.67
N ILE A 173 2.11 16.10 -28.56
CA ILE A 173 2.62 16.54 -29.86
C ILE A 173 1.70 16.06 -30.98
N LYS A 174 1.42 16.94 -31.95
CA LYS A 174 0.58 16.63 -33.13
C LYS A 174 1.43 16.10 -34.27
N GLY A 175 1.52 14.77 -34.43
CA GLY A 175 2.38 14.15 -35.46
C GLY A 175 3.79 14.75 -35.47
N ASP A 176 4.27 15.15 -36.66
CA ASP A 176 5.60 15.76 -36.85
C ASP A 176 5.63 17.30 -36.74
N SER A 177 4.47 17.94 -36.50
CA SER A 177 4.32 19.40 -36.58
C SER A 177 5.04 20.20 -35.48
N LYS A 178 5.65 19.53 -34.50
CA LYS A 178 6.24 20.09 -33.27
C LYS A 178 5.28 20.94 -32.43
N GLU A 179 4.00 21.07 -32.81
CA GLU A 179 3.02 21.82 -32.04
C GLU A 179 2.67 21.06 -30.75
N LEU A 180 2.81 21.75 -29.62
CA LEU A 180 2.59 21.19 -28.29
C LEU A 180 1.26 21.64 -27.68
N VAL A 181 0.52 20.70 -27.10
CA VAL A 181 -0.74 20.97 -26.40
C VAL A 181 -0.64 20.48 -24.96
N CYS A 182 -0.66 21.41 -24.00
CA CYS A 182 -0.63 21.10 -22.58
C CYS A 182 -1.93 20.40 -22.13
N VAL A 183 -1.78 19.28 -21.43
CA VAL A 183 -2.88 18.50 -20.84
C VAL A 183 -2.81 18.41 -19.32
N VAL A 184 -1.61 18.59 -18.76
CA VAL A 184 -1.35 18.72 -17.32
C VAL A 184 -0.47 19.94 -17.12
N ASP A 185 -0.81 20.81 -16.18
CA ASP A 185 -0.01 22.00 -15.87
C ASP A 185 1.21 21.70 -14.97
N ASN A 186 2.05 22.71 -14.73
CA ASN A 186 3.25 22.59 -13.89
C ASN A 186 2.96 22.36 -12.40
N ARG A 187 1.69 22.31 -11.99
CA ARG A 187 1.23 21.92 -10.65
C ARG A 187 0.68 20.50 -10.65
N GLY A 188 0.77 19.78 -11.77
CA GLY A 188 0.21 18.44 -11.94
C GLY A 188 -1.31 18.45 -12.08
N LYS A 189 -1.96 19.59 -12.33
CA LYS A 189 -3.41 19.66 -12.46
C LYS A 189 -3.83 19.44 -13.91
N LEU A 190 -4.87 18.63 -14.11
CA LEU A 190 -5.50 18.43 -15.41
C LEU A 190 -6.05 19.77 -15.95
N ILE A 191 -5.68 20.09 -17.19
CA ILE A 191 -6.30 21.18 -17.94
C ILE A 191 -7.74 20.77 -18.29
N ASP A 192 -8.67 21.72 -18.28
CA ASP A 192 -10.04 21.49 -18.74
C ASP A 192 -10.04 20.89 -20.15
N TYR A 193 -10.49 19.64 -20.24
CA TYR A 193 -10.43 18.85 -21.47
C TYR A 193 -11.19 19.52 -22.62
N ARG A 194 -12.22 20.35 -22.35
CA ARG A 194 -12.92 21.09 -23.40
C ARG A 194 -12.03 22.13 -24.07
N LYS A 195 -11.14 22.78 -23.30
CA LYS A 195 -10.13 23.69 -23.83
C LYS A 195 -9.08 22.94 -24.64
N VAL A 196 -8.70 21.75 -24.20
CA VAL A 196 -7.78 20.87 -24.95
C VAL A 196 -8.42 20.45 -26.27
N LEU A 197 -9.64 19.93 -26.24
CA LEU A 197 -10.40 19.53 -27.42
C LEU A 197 -10.57 20.67 -28.44
N GLY A 198 -10.87 21.89 -27.99
CA GLY A 198 -10.93 23.06 -28.87
C GLY A 198 -9.61 23.36 -29.57
N LYS A 199 -8.47 23.21 -28.89
CA LYS A 199 -7.12 23.35 -29.49
C LYS A 199 -6.76 22.21 -30.45
N LEU A 200 -7.38 21.04 -30.26
CA LEU A 200 -7.21 19.88 -31.13
C LEU A 200 -8.16 19.90 -32.35
N GLY A 201 -9.10 20.85 -32.40
CA GLY A 201 -10.02 21.03 -33.52
C GLY A 201 -11.30 20.19 -33.43
N PHE A 202 -11.67 19.70 -32.24
CA PHE A 202 -12.94 19.01 -32.05
C PHE A 202 -14.09 20.02 -31.90
N GLU A 203 -14.99 20.06 -32.88
CA GLU A 203 -16.11 21.03 -32.93
C GLU A 203 -17.15 20.80 -31.82
N ASP A 204 -17.48 19.55 -31.51
CA ASP A 204 -18.42 19.19 -30.43
C ASP A 204 -17.71 18.46 -29.29
N SER A 205 -17.19 19.24 -28.32
CA SER A 205 -16.56 18.69 -27.12
C SER A 205 -17.49 17.87 -26.22
N SER A 206 -18.82 17.98 -26.38
CA SER A 206 -19.79 17.25 -25.55
C SER A 206 -19.99 15.80 -26.00
N ARG A 207 -19.66 15.49 -27.26
CA ARG A 207 -19.67 14.16 -27.85
C ARG A 207 -18.59 13.24 -27.30
N TYR A 208 -17.48 13.79 -26.82
CA TYR A 208 -16.29 13.02 -26.46
C TYR A 208 -16.04 13.02 -24.95
N LEU A 209 -15.80 11.83 -24.41
CA LEU A 209 -15.42 11.64 -23.01
C LEU A 209 -13.93 11.21 -22.94
N PRO A 210 -13.02 12.01 -22.35
CA PRO A 210 -11.59 11.69 -22.29
C PRO A 210 -11.31 10.56 -21.29
N PHE A 211 -10.77 9.43 -21.74
CA PHE A 211 -10.45 8.29 -20.87
C PHE A 211 -9.04 8.39 -20.26
N ASN A 212 -8.03 8.74 -21.07
CA ASN A 212 -6.64 8.83 -20.62
C ASN A 212 -5.88 9.94 -21.38
N LEU A 213 -6.43 11.16 -21.35
CA LEU A 213 -5.87 12.31 -22.07
C LEU A 213 -4.41 12.63 -21.71
N PRO A 214 -3.96 12.53 -20.44
CA PRO A 214 -2.56 12.77 -20.06
C PRO A 214 -1.57 11.67 -20.48
N CYS A 215 -2.04 10.62 -21.16
CA CYS A 215 -1.23 9.46 -21.52
C CYS A 215 -0.58 8.80 -20.29
N GLY A 216 -1.32 8.70 -19.19
CA GLY A 216 -0.85 7.98 -18.01
C GLY A 216 -0.72 6.48 -18.30
N HIS A 217 0.17 5.80 -17.60
CA HIS A 217 0.23 4.34 -17.69
C HIS A 217 -1.12 3.71 -17.28
N ILE A 218 -1.40 2.53 -17.83
CA ILE A 218 -2.64 1.78 -17.58
C ILE A 218 -2.27 0.40 -17.04
N LEU A 219 -2.92 -0.01 -15.95
CA LEU A 219 -2.87 -1.38 -15.45
C LEU A 219 -4.29 -1.95 -15.45
N ILE A 220 -4.46 -3.13 -16.04
CA ILE A 220 -5.73 -3.85 -16.06
C ILE A 220 -5.60 -5.11 -15.22
N ARG A 221 -6.49 -5.28 -14.25
CA ARG A 221 -6.54 -6.47 -13.41
C ARG A 221 -7.96 -6.95 -13.18
N LYS A 222 -8.10 -8.20 -12.76
CA LYS A 222 -9.38 -8.74 -12.28
C LYS A 222 -9.89 -7.88 -11.12
N ARG A 223 -11.18 -7.59 -11.12
CA ARG A 223 -11.82 -6.86 -10.03
C ARG A 223 -11.94 -7.75 -8.80
N LEU A 224 -11.51 -7.24 -7.65
CA LEU A 224 -11.60 -7.93 -6.36
C LEU A 224 -12.70 -7.29 -5.50
N PRO A 225 -13.89 -7.91 -5.44
CA PRO A 225 -15.08 -7.27 -4.87
C PRO A 225 -15.11 -7.29 -3.34
N ILE A 226 -14.37 -8.21 -2.70
CA ILE A 226 -14.41 -8.41 -1.25
C ILE A 226 -13.37 -7.50 -0.58
N SER A 227 -13.83 -6.58 0.26
CA SER A 227 -12.95 -5.75 1.10
C SER A 227 -12.36 -6.53 2.28
N PHE A 228 -11.26 -6.05 2.84
CA PHE A 228 -10.69 -6.60 4.08
C PHE A 228 -11.71 -6.70 5.21
N GLU A 229 -12.41 -5.60 5.52
CA GLU A 229 -13.40 -5.57 6.60
C GLU A 229 -14.56 -6.54 6.30
N ASP A 230 -15.07 -6.60 5.07
CA ASP A 230 -16.14 -7.55 4.72
C ASP A 230 -15.68 -9.01 4.82
N ALA A 231 -14.43 -9.31 4.47
CA ALA A 231 -13.87 -10.65 4.64
C ALA A 231 -13.79 -11.04 6.12
N LEU A 232 -13.35 -10.13 6.99
CA LEU A 232 -13.35 -10.36 8.44
C LEU A 232 -14.76 -10.55 8.99
N ARG A 233 -15.72 -9.73 8.54
CA ARG A 233 -17.13 -9.86 8.93
C ARG A 233 -17.67 -11.24 8.58
N VAL A 234 -17.44 -11.70 7.35
CA VAL A 234 -17.88 -13.03 6.91
C VAL A 234 -17.21 -14.14 7.72
N LEU A 235 -15.91 -14.03 8.00
CA LEU A 235 -15.20 -14.97 8.88
C LEU A 235 -15.82 -15.02 10.29
N ASP A 236 -16.22 -13.87 10.83
CA ASP A 236 -16.86 -13.77 12.14
C ASP A 236 -18.37 -14.10 12.10
N GLY A 237 -18.87 -14.57 10.95
CA GLY A 237 -20.27 -14.97 10.75
C GLY A 237 -21.25 -13.81 10.60
N LEU A 238 -20.77 -12.61 10.29
CA LEU A 238 -21.56 -11.40 10.06
C LEU A 238 -21.77 -11.17 8.56
N GLU A 239 -22.86 -10.47 8.21
CA GLU A 239 -23.07 -10.04 6.83
C GLU A 239 -22.03 -8.98 6.40
N PRO A 240 -21.57 -9.00 5.14
CA PRO A 240 -20.82 -7.89 4.55
C PRO A 240 -21.60 -6.57 4.62
N GLU A 241 -20.91 -5.47 4.88
CA GLU A 241 -21.49 -4.13 4.86
C GLU A 241 -21.50 -3.53 3.45
N ASN A 242 -20.44 -3.76 2.67
CA ASN A 242 -20.38 -3.22 1.32
C ASN A 242 -21.39 -3.95 0.42
N GLN A 243 -22.25 -3.17 -0.27
CA GLN A 243 -23.25 -3.72 -1.17
C GLN A 243 -22.63 -4.57 -2.29
N GLU A 244 -21.44 -4.23 -2.78
CA GLU A 244 -20.69 -5.00 -3.77
C GLU A 244 -20.31 -6.37 -3.21
N SER A 245 -19.62 -6.41 -2.07
CA SER A 245 -19.28 -7.65 -1.35
C SER A 245 -20.53 -8.49 -1.10
N LYS A 246 -21.61 -7.88 -0.57
CA LYS A 246 -22.87 -8.56 -0.29
C LYS A 246 -23.49 -9.18 -1.54
N SER A 247 -23.55 -8.43 -2.64
CA SER A 247 -24.09 -8.93 -3.91
C SER A 247 -23.23 -10.06 -4.47
N PHE A 248 -21.90 -9.94 -4.37
CA PHE A 248 -20.95 -10.94 -4.81
C PHE A 248 -21.09 -12.24 -4.01
N TRP A 249 -21.16 -12.17 -2.68
CA TRP A 249 -21.42 -13.33 -1.83
C TRP A 249 -22.77 -13.97 -2.16
N ASN A 250 -23.85 -13.20 -2.21
CA ASN A 250 -25.18 -13.76 -2.51
C ASN A 250 -25.24 -14.48 -3.85
N MET A 251 -24.62 -13.93 -4.90
CA MET A 251 -24.58 -14.56 -6.22
C MET A 251 -23.84 -15.90 -6.14
N ASN A 252 -22.63 -15.91 -5.58
CA ASN A 252 -21.80 -17.09 -5.61
C ASN A 252 -22.26 -18.18 -4.62
N LEU A 253 -22.80 -17.80 -3.46
CA LEU A 253 -23.42 -18.73 -2.52
C LEU A 253 -24.63 -19.42 -3.14
N SER A 254 -25.46 -18.67 -3.89
CA SER A 254 -26.58 -19.24 -4.63
C SER A 254 -26.11 -20.25 -5.69
N LEU A 255 -25.01 -19.96 -6.39
CA LEU A 255 -24.40 -20.86 -7.37
C LEU A 255 -23.80 -22.12 -6.73
N SER A 256 -23.28 -22.03 -5.50
CA SER A 256 -22.76 -23.17 -4.75
C SER A 256 -23.84 -23.95 -3.99
N GLY A 257 -25.11 -23.53 -4.05
CA GLY A 257 -26.22 -24.17 -3.33
C GLY A 257 -26.27 -23.83 -1.83
N VAL A 258 -25.46 -22.86 -1.38
CA VAL A 258 -25.38 -22.43 0.01
C VAL A 258 -26.45 -21.36 0.26
N SER A 259 -27.45 -21.66 1.09
CA SER A 259 -28.61 -20.77 1.30
C SER A 259 -28.35 -19.59 2.23
N SER A 260 -27.31 -19.64 3.09
CA SER A 260 -26.98 -18.55 4.02
C SER A 260 -25.50 -18.55 4.44
N LEU A 261 -25.02 -17.40 4.91
CA LEU A 261 -23.68 -17.22 5.51
C LEU A 261 -23.51 -17.95 6.85
N GLU A 262 -24.61 -18.41 7.45
CA GLU A 262 -24.61 -19.21 8.68
C GLU A 262 -24.40 -20.71 8.40
N ASN A 263 -24.40 -21.12 7.12
CA ASN A 263 -24.36 -22.52 6.77
C ASN A 263 -22.98 -23.15 7.03
N SER A 264 -23.01 -24.38 7.56
CA SER A 264 -21.86 -25.24 7.85
C SER A 264 -20.92 -25.49 6.66
N GLU A 265 -21.42 -25.34 5.43
CA GLU A 265 -20.68 -25.60 4.18
C GLU A 265 -19.62 -24.53 3.87
N LEU A 266 -19.62 -23.41 4.58
CA LEU A 266 -18.56 -22.39 4.50
C LEU A 266 -17.29 -22.78 5.27
N TYR A 267 -17.41 -23.77 6.15
CA TYR A 267 -16.37 -24.26 7.04
C TYR A 267 -16.07 -25.72 6.71
N LEU A 268 -14.87 -26.20 7.04
CA LEU A 268 -14.54 -27.62 6.93
C LEU A 268 -15.34 -28.45 7.92
N GLN A 269 -15.63 -27.90 9.10
CA GLN A 269 -16.37 -28.58 10.14
C GLN A 269 -17.73 -27.92 10.31
N GLY A 270 -18.80 -28.61 9.92
CA GLY A 270 -20.17 -28.24 10.27
C GLY A 270 -20.52 -28.45 11.75
N GLY A 271 -19.56 -28.22 12.64
CA GLY A 271 -19.61 -28.56 14.05
C GLY A 271 -20.01 -27.43 14.99
N ALA A 272 -19.79 -27.63 16.29
CA ALA A 272 -20.13 -26.67 17.35
C ALA A 272 -19.38 -25.34 17.20
N GLU A 273 -19.92 -24.28 17.81
CA GLU A 273 -19.39 -22.90 17.77
C GLU A 273 -17.88 -22.84 18.08
N TYR A 274 -17.40 -23.66 19.01
CA TYR A 274 -15.97 -23.76 19.37
C TYR A 274 -15.07 -24.27 18.22
N GLN A 275 -15.51 -25.24 17.42
CA GLN A 275 -14.74 -25.76 16.29
C GLN A 275 -14.65 -24.73 15.18
N LYS A 276 -15.78 -24.07 14.86
CA LYS A 276 -15.83 -22.93 13.94
C LYS A 276 -14.87 -21.82 14.40
N SER A 277 -14.85 -21.53 15.68
CA SER A 277 -13.99 -20.55 16.31
C SER A 277 -12.49 -20.84 16.13
N ILE A 278 -12.05 -22.09 16.30
CA ILE A 278 -10.67 -22.52 16.01
C ILE A 278 -10.37 -22.40 14.51
N GLU A 279 -11.32 -22.78 13.66
CA GLU A 279 -11.18 -22.71 12.22
C GLU A 279 -11.01 -21.26 11.72
N VAL A 280 -11.82 -20.33 12.24
CA VAL A 280 -11.70 -18.89 11.95
C VAL A 280 -10.34 -18.36 12.38
N LEU A 281 -9.86 -18.73 13.57
CA LEU A 281 -8.52 -18.34 14.04
C LEU A 281 -7.42 -18.85 13.09
N HIS A 282 -7.54 -20.09 12.61
CA HIS A 282 -6.59 -20.64 11.64
C HIS A 282 -6.62 -19.89 10.31
N LEU A 283 -7.80 -19.60 9.77
CA LEU A 283 -7.95 -18.85 8.52
C LEU A 283 -7.37 -17.44 8.65
N LYS A 284 -7.61 -16.74 9.77
CA LYS A 284 -7.01 -15.44 10.07
C LYS A 284 -5.47 -15.53 10.11
N LEU A 285 -4.91 -16.53 10.79
CA LEU A 285 -3.46 -16.79 10.80
C LEU A 285 -2.89 -17.08 9.40
N LEU A 286 -3.62 -17.80 8.57
CA LEU A 286 -3.24 -18.06 7.17
C LEU A 286 -3.25 -16.77 6.36
N PHE A 287 -4.31 -15.98 6.46
CA PHE A 287 -4.48 -14.74 5.69
C PHE A 287 -3.45 -13.69 6.05
N ILE A 288 -3.17 -13.46 7.34
CA ILE A 288 -2.12 -12.51 7.73
C ILE A 288 -0.75 -12.97 7.21
N GLY A 289 -0.45 -14.28 7.25
CA GLY A 289 0.77 -14.83 6.65
C GLY A 289 0.86 -14.57 5.14
N GLN A 290 -0.23 -14.75 4.40
CA GLN A 290 -0.32 -14.46 2.97
C GLN A 290 -0.20 -12.95 2.64
N MET A 291 -0.71 -12.08 3.51
CA MET A 291 -0.52 -10.63 3.38
C MET A 291 0.96 -10.26 3.52
N PHE A 292 1.66 -10.84 4.51
CA PHE A 292 3.10 -10.66 4.66
C PHE A 292 3.90 -11.21 3.46
N ASP A 293 3.52 -12.37 2.92
CA ASP A 293 4.14 -12.91 1.69
C ASP A 293 3.93 -11.95 0.51
N SER A 294 2.71 -11.42 0.34
CA SER A 294 2.42 -10.43 -0.71
C SER A 294 3.26 -9.16 -0.54
N LEU A 295 3.42 -8.71 0.70
CA LEU A 295 4.23 -7.53 1.00
C LEU A 295 5.73 -7.77 0.74
N LEU A 296 6.24 -8.96 1.04
CA LEU A 296 7.61 -9.36 0.68
C LEU A 296 7.83 -9.34 -0.83
N VAL A 297 6.93 -9.96 -1.61
CA VAL A 297 7.00 -9.94 -3.08
C VAL A 297 6.98 -8.49 -3.59
N PHE A 298 6.12 -7.64 -3.01
CA PHE A 298 6.09 -6.21 -3.34
C PHE A 298 7.46 -5.55 -3.12
N PHE A 299 8.12 -5.82 -1.99
CA PHE A 299 9.43 -5.23 -1.71
C PHE A 299 10.55 -5.79 -2.56
N GLU A 300 10.50 -7.07 -2.89
CA GLU A 300 11.45 -7.70 -3.79
C GLU A 300 11.37 -7.14 -5.20
N SER A 301 10.18 -6.80 -5.69
CA SER A 301 9.98 -6.25 -7.02
C SER A 301 10.17 -4.72 -7.05
N ALA A 302 9.49 -3.99 -6.15
CA ALA A 302 9.44 -2.53 -6.20
C ALA A 302 10.65 -1.85 -5.53
N LYS A 303 11.42 -2.59 -4.73
CA LYS A 303 12.62 -2.13 -4.01
C LYS A 303 12.42 -0.85 -3.19
N LYS A 304 11.21 -0.64 -2.64
CA LYS A 304 10.80 0.53 -1.84
C LYS A 304 9.70 0.15 -0.83
N PRO A 305 9.51 0.88 0.28
CA PRO A 305 8.43 0.61 1.23
C PRO A 305 7.08 0.96 0.62
N HIS A 306 5.96 0.50 1.18
CA HIS A 306 4.62 0.82 0.69
C HIS A 306 4.12 2.16 1.26
N LEU A 307 4.38 2.44 2.54
CA LEU A 307 4.09 3.67 3.29
C LEU A 307 2.61 4.12 3.29
N GLY A 308 1.72 3.17 3.07
CA GLY A 308 0.32 3.47 2.85
C GLY A 308 -0.61 2.30 3.01
N LEU A 309 -0.16 1.27 3.73
CA LEU A 309 -0.96 0.10 4.03
C LEU A 309 -2.02 0.45 5.06
N ASP A 310 -3.23 -0.01 4.80
CA ASP A 310 -4.43 0.12 5.64
C ASP A 310 -5.39 -1.02 5.30
N GLY A 311 -6.57 -1.08 5.93
CA GLY A 311 -7.58 -2.07 5.60
C GLY A 311 -8.04 -2.01 4.13
N GLU A 312 -8.07 -0.83 3.51
CA GLU A 312 -8.49 -0.68 2.10
C GLU A 312 -7.44 -1.18 1.11
N SER A 313 -6.18 -1.28 1.56
CA SER A 313 -5.07 -1.81 0.79
C SER A 313 -5.19 -3.29 0.46
N TRP A 314 -6.01 -4.02 1.21
CA TRP A 314 -6.21 -5.45 1.05
C TRP A 314 -7.60 -5.74 0.49
N LYS A 315 -7.64 -6.55 -0.56
CA LYS A 315 -8.86 -7.14 -1.10
C LYS A 315 -8.74 -8.65 -1.08
N PHE A 316 -9.86 -9.34 -1.11
CA PHE A 316 -9.88 -10.79 -1.16
C PHE A 316 -10.39 -11.26 -2.52
N ASP A 317 -9.63 -12.16 -3.12
CA ASP A 317 -10.13 -13.03 -4.19
C ASP A 317 -10.68 -14.31 -3.56
N ILE A 318 -11.58 -14.96 -4.28
CA ILE A 318 -12.13 -16.25 -3.88
C ILE A 318 -12.18 -17.18 -5.09
N ASN A 319 -11.72 -18.41 -4.88
CA ASN A 319 -11.76 -19.43 -5.91
C ASN A 319 -12.80 -20.49 -5.54
N PHE A 320 -14.04 -20.29 -5.99
CA PHE A 320 -15.12 -21.24 -5.74
C PHE A 320 -14.79 -22.59 -6.41
N SER A 321 -14.37 -23.54 -5.57
CA SER A 321 -14.13 -24.92 -5.96
C SER A 321 -15.16 -25.82 -5.29
N LYS A 322 -15.49 -26.95 -5.93
CA LYS A 322 -16.30 -28.00 -5.29
C LYS A 322 -15.51 -28.80 -4.25
N SER A 323 -14.19 -28.61 -4.17
CA SER A 323 -13.28 -29.43 -3.35
C SER A 323 -13.02 -28.84 -1.97
N PHE A 324 -13.19 -27.53 -1.81
CA PHE A 324 -12.91 -26.82 -0.56
C PHE A 324 -14.03 -25.83 -0.24
N PRO A 325 -14.35 -25.61 1.06
CA PRO A 325 -15.24 -24.54 1.47
C PRO A 325 -14.76 -23.19 0.97
N ALA A 326 -15.70 -22.31 0.63
CA ALA A 326 -15.40 -21.00 0.04
C ALA A 326 -14.39 -20.19 0.86
N LEU A 327 -14.53 -20.17 2.20
CA LEU A 327 -13.63 -19.41 3.08
C LEU A 327 -12.19 -19.91 3.08
N TRP A 328 -11.95 -21.19 2.78
CA TRP A 328 -10.61 -21.76 2.65
C TRP A 328 -9.91 -21.39 1.34
N THR A 329 -10.68 -20.90 0.38
CA THR A 329 -10.19 -20.46 -0.94
C THR A 329 -10.04 -18.95 -1.03
N LEU A 330 -10.35 -18.22 0.05
CA LEU A 330 -10.10 -16.80 0.15
C LEU A 330 -8.59 -16.56 0.14
N SER A 331 -8.15 -15.61 -0.69
CA SER A 331 -6.77 -15.16 -0.76
C SER A 331 -6.73 -13.65 -0.66
N PRO A 332 -6.04 -13.07 0.33
CA PRO A 332 -5.77 -11.65 0.35
C PRO A 332 -4.84 -11.30 -0.82
N LYS A 333 -5.07 -10.12 -1.40
CA LYS A 333 -4.27 -9.52 -2.47
C LYS A 333 -4.00 -8.07 -2.10
N LEU A 334 -2.76 -7.63 -2.30
CA LEU A 334 -2.37 -6.23 -2.14
C LEU A 334 -2.94 -5.45 -3.33
N ALA A 335 -3.99 -4.67 -3.09
CA ALA A 335 -4.71 -3.95 -4.12
C ALA A 335 -4.31 -2.46 -4.22
N ALA A 336 -3.81 -1.87 -3.12
CA ALA A 336 -3.44 -0.46 -3.10
C ALA A 336 -2.19 -0.16 -3.94
N VAL A 337 -2.10 1.11 -4.34
CA VAL A 337 -0.87 1.68 -4.88
C VAL A 337 0.03 2.11 -3.73
N SER A 338 1.31 1.80 -3.85
CA SER A 338 2.33 2.31 -2.95
C SER A 338 2.24 3.83 -2.83
N LYS A 339 2.14 4.30 -1.59
CA LYS A 339 2.17 5.72 -1.24
C LYS A 339 3.61 6.15 -0.94
N SER A 340 4.63 5.49 -1.47
CA SER A 340 6.02 5.90 -1.28
C SER A 340 6.59 6.44 -2.58
N MET A 341 7.51 7.39 -2.45
CA MET A 341 8.41 7.76 -3.50
C MET A 341 9.83 7.81 -2.94
N SER A 342 10.76 7.21 -3.66
CA SER A 342 12.18 7.35 -3.35
C SER A 342 12.63 8.78 -3.64
N SER A 343 13.43 9.35 -2.75
CA SER A 343 14.23 10.50 -3.15
C SER A 343 15.11 10.15 -4.35
N LYS A 344 15.50 11.16 -5.15
CA LYS A 344 16.62 11.00 -6.09
C LYS A 344 17.79 10.43 -5.27
N GLU A 345 18.56 9.49 -5.82
CA GLU A 345 19.72 8.96 -5.12
C GLU A 345 20.62 10.12 -4.69
N ILE A 346 20.66 10.37 -3.38
CA ILE A 346 21.43 11.45 -2.79
C ILE A 346 22.76 10.84 -2.40
N GLY A 347 23.78 11.10 -3.21
CA GLY A 347 25.04 10.39 -3.08
C GLY A 347 24.89 8.91 -3.48
N SER A 348 25.62 8.00 -2.84
CA SER A 348 25.76 6.61 -3.33
C SER A 348 25.10 5.51 -2.50
N ALA A 349 24.36 5.80 -1.41
CA ALA A 349 23.84 4.71 -0.57
C ALA A 349 22.51 4.96 0.14
N LEU A 350 22.19 6.21 0.52
CA LEU A 350 20.97 6.47 1.27
C LEU A 350 19.78 6.66 0.33
N ARG A 351 18.81 5.76 0.42
CA ARG A 351 17.46 5.97 -0.10
C ARG A 351 16.58 6.32 1.09
N PHE A 352 15.97 7.50 1.05
CA PHE A 352 14.83 7.76 1.90
C PHE A 352 13.58 7.79 1.05
N TYR A 353 12.49 7.47 1.71
CA TYR A 353 11.19 7.47 1.09
C TYR A 353 10.38 8.60 1.69
N VAL A 354 9.49 9.16 0.89
CA VAL A 354 8.56 10.18 1.32
C VAL A 354 7.16 9.64 1.08
N PRO A 355 6.25 9.71 2.07
CA PRO A 355 4.87 9.33 1.86
C PRO A 355 4.20 10.29 0.86
N LEU A 356 3.40 9.74 -0.04
CA LEU A 356 2.64 10.44 -1.05
C LEU A 356 1.19 10.63 -0.62
N GLY A 357 0.62 11.75 -1.04
CA GLY A 357 -0.80 12.07 -0.87
C GLY A 357 -1.10 13.16 0.15
N THR A 358 -2.36 13.22 0.57
CA THR A 358 -2.88 14.14 1.58
C THR A 358 -2.37 13.77 2.97
N LYS A 359 -2.22 14.78 3.84
CA LYS A 359 -1.94 14.62 5.28
C LYS A 359 -3.16 14.04 6.01
N ASP A 360 -3.71 12.96 5.47
CA ASP A 360 -4.84 12.29 6.08
C ASP A 360 -4.33 11.58 7.32
N ILE A 361 -4.95 11.94 8.45
CA ILE A 361 -4.70 11.31 9.73
C ILE A 361 -5.22 9.88 9.61
N SER A 362 -4.29 8.92 9.58
CA SER A 362 -4.60 7.50 9.57
C SER A 362 -3.96 6.85 10.79
N LEU A 363 -4.73 6.04 11.50
CA LEU A 363 -4.20 5.20 12.57
C LEU A 363 -3.14 4.24 12.07
N TYR A 364 -3.19 3.83 10.79
CA TYR A 364 -2.22 2.92 10.18
C TYR A 364 -0.85 3.54 9.88
N LYS A 365 -0.68 4.84 10.12
CA LYS A 365 0.60 5.54 9.97
C LYS A 365 1.14 5.91 11.35
N PRO A 366 2.42 5.64 11.65
CA PRO A 366 3.06 6.20 12.83
C PRO A 366 2.92 7.73 12.86
N ALA A 367 2.61 8.30 14.03
CA ALA A 367 2.43 9.74 14.22
C ALA A 367 3.64 10.60 13.79
N LEU A 368 4.80 9.96 13.64
CA LEU A 368 6.05 10.58 13.22
C LEU A 368 6.08 10.89 11.71
N MET A 369 5.31 10.16 10.87
CA MET A 369 5.41 10.26 9.40
C MET A 369 5.02 11.63 8.82
N ASP A 370 4.17 12.39 9.52
CA ASP A 370 3.64 13.68 9.04
C ASP A 370 4.36 14.88 9.65
N LYS A 371 5.36 14.66 10.51
CA LYS A 371 6.16 15.73 11.10
C LYS A 371 7.23 16.15 10.11
N TYR A 372 7.25 17.41 9.72
CA TYR A 372 8.30 18.01 8.91
C TYR A 372 8.79 19.23 9.68
N ALA A 373 10.09 19.37 9.85
CA ALA A 373 10.66 20.56 10.47
C ALA A 373 11.59 21.25 9.49
N SER A 374 11.60 22.58 9.51
CA SER A 374 12.58 23.37 8.76
C SER A 374 12.95 24.59 9.57
N GLY A 375 14.13 25.13 9.33
CA GLY A 375 14.58 26.30 10.05
C GLY A 375 16.06 26.53 9.88
N LYS A 376 16.68 27.08 10.92
CA LYS A 376 18.13 27.27 11.02
C LYS A 376 18.64 26.57 12.26
N LEU A 377 19.82 25.99 12.16
CA LEU A 377 20.51 25.33 13.28
C LEU A 377 21.91 25.90 13.47
N LYS A 378 22.42 25.67 14.68
CA LYS A 378 23.85 25.75 14.97
C LYS A 378 24.45 24.34 14.97
N ILE A 379 25.41 24.12 14.08
CA ILE A 379 26.12 22.85 13.96
C ILE A 379 27.59 23.05 14.27
N ARG A 380 28.22 22.07 14.91
CA ARG A 380 29.66 22.01 15.10
C ARG A 380 30.18 20.81 14.36
N ILE A 381 31.05 21.02 13.38
CA ILE A 381 31.70 19.92 12.66
C ILE A 381 32.87 19.45 13.51
N PHE A 382 32.97 18.14 13.74
CA PHE A 382 34.08 17.54 14.48
C PHE A 382 35.16 16.98 13.58
N ASP A 383 34.74 16.39 12.46
CA ASP A 383 35.63 15.61 11.62
C ASP A 383 35.05 15.43 10.22
N VAL A 384 35.94 15.34 9.24
CA VAL A 384 35.62 14.99 7.85
C VAL A 384 36.46 13.77 7.49
N LYS A 385 35.83 12.59 7.49
CA LYS A 385 36.50 11.32 7.24
C LYS A 385 36.44 10.95 5.78
N GLU A 386 37.57 10.61 5.19
CA GLU A 386 37.60 9.98 3.88
C GLU A 386 37.33 8.46 3.99
N LYS A 387 36.44 7.95 3.15
CA LYS A 387 36.11 6.53 3.03
C LYS A 387 35.90 6.20 1.55
N SER A 388 36.79 5.38 0.99
CA SER A 388 36.73 4.94 -0.41
C SER A 388 36.66 6.09 -1.43
N GLY A 389 37.44 7.15 -1.24
CA GLY A 389 37.48 8.32 -2.13
C GLY A 389 36.27 9.25 -2.01
N ARG A 390 35.46 9.12 -0.96
CA ARG A 390 34.35 10.01 -0.63
C ARG A 390 34.48 10.49 0.81
N PHE A 391 33.86 11.61 1.14
CA PHE A 391 33.99 12.25 2.45
C PHE A 391 32.72 12.14 3.28
N GLN A 392 32.87 11.94 4.58
CA GLN A 392 31.78 11.94 5.55
C GLN A 392 32.03 13.01 6.61
N VAL A 393 31.08 13.92 6.75
CA VAL A 393 31.07 15.01 7.73
C VAL A 393 30.39 14.52 8.99
N ASN A 394 31.11 14.53 10.10
CA ASN A 394 30.58 14.23 11.42
C ASN A 394 30.47 15.53 12.23
N GLY A 395 29.37 15.71 12.96
CA GLY A 395 29.15 16.91 13.74
C GLY A 395 28.14 16.74 14.86
N LEU A 396 27.82 17.86 15.49
CA LEU A 396 26.87 17.96 16.59
C LEU A 396 25.93 19.13 16.33
N ILE A 397 24.64 18.92 16.56
CA ILE A 397 23.65 20.00 16.60
C ILE A 397 23.62 20.53 18.02
N GLU A 398 23.91 21.83 18.18
CA GLU A 398 24.11 22.45 19.50
C GLU A 398 22.86 23.12 20.07
N GLU A 399 21.79 23.23 19.28
CA GLU A 399 20.49 23.79 19.72
C GLU A 399 19.51 22.68 20.10
N GLU A 400 18.64 22.96 21.07
CA GLU A 400 17.44 22.16 21.34
C GLU A 400 16.48 22.33 20.14
N ALA A 401 16.70 21.54 19.10
CA ALA A 401 15.67 21.26 18.13
C ALA A 401 14.81 20.11 18.65
N ASP A 402 13.50 20.18 18.42
CA ASP A 402 12.54 19.13 18.78
C ASP A 402 12.65 17.91 17.84
N PHE A 403 13.86 17.36 17.74
CA PHE A 403 14.13 16.07 17.12
C PHE A 403 13.77 14.91 18.04
N ASP A 404 13.48 15.15 19.33
CA ASP A 404 12.96 14.12 20.24
C ASP A 404 11.63 13.56 19.73
N SER A 405 10.91 14.38 18.97
CA SER A 405 9.71 13.98 18.26
C SER A 405 9.96 13.17 16.98
N PHE A 406 11.20 12.78 16.68
CA PHE A 406 11.64 12.03 15.50
C PHE A 406 12.70 10.96 15.85
N ASN A 407 12.36 9.67 15.74
CA ASN A 407 13.30 8.59 16.11
C ASN A 407 14.51 8.47 15.15
N ALA A 408 14.38 8.97 13.91
CA ALA A 408 15.47 9.18 12.97
C ALA A 408 15.09 10.31 11.99
N VAL A 409 16.01 11.24 11.76
CA VAL A 409 15.80 12.40 10.86
C VAL A 409 16.85 12.37 9.75
N VAL A 410 16.36 12.52 8.52
CA VAL A 410 17.22 12.94 7.41
C VAL A 410 17.21 14.46 7.40
N LEU A 411 18.37 15.07 7.60
CA LEU A 411 18.55 16.52 7.49
C LEU A 411 19.15 16.85 6.13
N ARG A 412 18.48 17.68 5.34
CA ARG A 412 19.15 18.47 4.30
C ARG A 412 19.71 19.71 4.95
N LEU A 413 21.02 19.88 4.90
CA LEU A 413 21.71 21.03 5.47
C LEU A 413 22.36 21.85 4.37
N GLN A 414 22.17 23.16 4.43
CA GLN A 414 22.91 24.11 3.61
C GLN A 414 23.89 24.88 4.50
N ILE A 415 25.19 24.61 4.33
CA ILE A 415 26.24 25.32 5.04
C ILE A 415 26.66 26.55 4.24
N PRO A 416 26.70 27.75 4.86
CA PRO A 416 27.16 28.97 4.21
C PRO A 416 28.69 28.99 4.08
N LEU A 417 29.23 28.16 3.19
CA LEU A 417 30.62 28.25 2.73
C LEU A 417 30.71 29.22 1.52
N ASN A 418 31.92 29.48 1.02
CA ASN A 418 32.13 30.26 -0.22
C ASN A 418 31.26 29.75 -1.39
N LYS A 419 31.09 28.44 -1.45
CA LYS A 419 30.10 27.74 -2.27
C LYS A 419 29.16 26.98 -1.32
N PRO A 420 27.86 27.32 -1.24
CA PRO A 420 26.95 26.65 -0.31
C PRO A 420 27.00 25.14 -0.51
N LEU A 421 27.30 24.42 0.57
CA LEU A 421 27.32 22.96 0.54
C LEU A 421 25.96 22.46 1.02
N GLU A 422 25.28 21.74 0.14
CA GLU A 422 24.08 21.00 0.47
C GLU A 422 24.41 19.52 0.68
N PHE A 423 24.05 18.95 1.81
CA PHE A 423 24.17 17.51 2.03
C PHE A 423 23.10 16.97 2.96
N TYR A 424 23.01 15.63 2.94
CA TYR A 424 22.08 14.89 3.74
C TYR A 424 22.80 14.19 4.88
N ALA A 425 22.20 14.21 6.06
CA ALA A 425 22.77 13.62 7.25
C ALA A 425 21.75 12.89 8.10
N LYS A 426 22.24 11.86 8.79
CA LYS A 426 21.52 11.16 9.84
C LYS A 426 21.73 11.87 11.15
N VAL A 427 20.65 11.96 11.91
CA VAL A 427 20.65 12.57 13.24
C VAL A 427 20.24 11.54 14.27
N PHE A 428 20.99 11.46 15.35
CA PHE A 428 20.72 10.55 16.46
C PHE A 428 21.07 11.21 17.79
N LYS A 429 20.36 10.80 18.84
CA LYS A 429 20.56 11.35 20.17
C LYS A 429 21.97 11.00 20.64
N SER A 430 22.75 12.01 21.02
CA SER A 430 24.14 11.81 21.42
C SER A 430 24.20 11.10 22.77
N ARG A 431 24.94 9.99 22.83
CA ARG A 431 25.28 9.33 24.11
C ARG A 431 26.36 10.11 24.86
N LYS A 432 27.20 10.86 24.14
CA LYS A 432 28.35 11.60 24.70
C LYS A 432 27.96 12.99 25.21
N TYR A 433 26.96 13.61 24.57
CA TYR A 433 26.52 14.96 24.87
C TYR A 433 25.01 14.95 25.16
N PRO A 434 24.59 14.71 26.42
CA PRO A 434 23.18 14.69 26.80
C PRO A 434 22.44 15.96 26.34
N GLY A 435 21.24 15.78 25.79
CA GLY A 435 20.43 16.89 25.24
C GLY A 435 20.86 17.40 23.86
N ARG A 436 21.87 16.79 23.24
CA ARG A 436 22.34 17.16 21.89
C ARG A 436 22.22 16.00 20.91
N TRP A 437 22.36 16.34 19.63
CA TRP A 437 22.20 15.39 18.54
C TRP A 437 23.48 15.27 17.74
N GLU A 438 23.95 14.04 17.58
CA GLU A 438 25.06 13.74 16.67
C GLU A 438 24.55 13.68 15.24
N LEU A 439 25.36 14.23 14.35
CA LEU A 439 25.12 14.32 12.93
C LEU A 439 26.21 13.53 12.19
N VAL A 440 25.79 12.68 11.27
CA VAL A 440 26.69 11.94 10.39
C VAL A 440 26.17 12.07 8.96
N SER A 441 26.94 12.73 8.09
CA SER A 441 26.58 12.89 6.69
C SER A 441 26.69 11.58 5.92
N GLU A 442 26.01 11.54 4.79
CA GLU A 442 26.30 10.57 3.75
C GLU A 442 27.66 10.82 3.08
N SER A 443 28.10 9.86 2.26
CA SER A 443 29.37 9.95 1.53
C SER A 443 29.30 10.98 0.40
N LEU A 444 29.94 12.12 0.61
CA LEU A 444 29.95 13.27 -0.29
C LEU A 444 31.13 13.19 -1.28
N SER A 445 30.87 13.61 -2.51
CA SER A 445 31.93 13.97 -3.46
C SER A 445 32.19 15.45 -3.28
N LEU A 446 33.34 15.81 -2.72
CA LEU A 446 33.70 17.19 -2.44
C LEU A 446 34.86 17.59 -3.35
N ASP A 447 34.78 18.79 -3.93
CA ASP A 447 35.94 19.42 -4.55
C ASP A 447 36.98 19.85 -3.49
N GLU A 448 38.24 20.00 -3.89
CA GLU A 448 39.36 20.29 -2.97
C GLU A 448 39.13 21.59 -2.18
N ASP A 449 38.51 22.59 -2.79
CA ASP A 449 38.19 23.87 -2.16
C ASP A 449 37.14 23.71 -1.05
N THR A 450 36.09 22.94 -1.31
CA THR A 450 35.03 22.64 -0.34
C THR A 450 35.56 21.78 0.81
N LEU A 451 36.39 20.78 0.51
CA LEU A 451 37.04 19.93 1.51
C LEU A 451 37.98 20.74 2.42
N SER A 452 38.79 21.61 1.83
CA SER A 452 39.71 22.49 2.57
C SER A 452 38.94 23.44 3.47
N SER A 453 37.84 24.02 2.96
CA SER A 453 36.95 24.87 3.74
C SER A 453 36.34 24.12 4.93
N LEU A 454 35.73 22.95 4.70
CA LEU A 454 35.12 22.14 5.76
C LEU A 454 36.14 21.69 6.82
N SER A 455 37.33 21.28 6.39
CA SER A 455 38.41 20.88 7.29
C SER A 455 38.88 22.05 8.15
N GLY A 456 38.94 23.26 7.58
CA GLY A 456 39.23 24.49 8.31
C GLY A 456 38.14 24.89 9.33
N PHE A 457 36.91 24.40 9.16
CA PHE A 457 35.81 24.59 10.12
C PHE A 457 35.72 23.48 11.18
N SER A 458 36.64 22.51 11.20
CA SER A 458 36.65 21.48 12.24
C SER A 458 36.83 22.10 13.63
N GLY A 459 35.90 21.78 14.54
CA GLY A 459 35.80 22.35 15.88
C GLY A 459 35.12 23.72 15.95
N ILE A 460 34.87 24.39 14.82
CA ILE A 460 34.22 25.70 14.77
C ILE A 460 32.69 25.51 14.73
N GLN A 461 31.98 26.35 15.48
CA GLN A 461 30.52 26.40 15.46
C GLN A 461 30.05 27.21 14.24
N LEU A 462 29.29 26.56 13.37
CA LEU A 462 28.63 27.16 12.23
C LEU A 462 27.22 27.59 12.63
N THR A 463 26.87 28.84 12.34
CA THR A 463 25.54 29.40 12.65
C THR A 463 24.76 29.68 11.37
N GLY A 464 23.43 29.67 11.48
CA GLY A 464 22.55 30.00 10.35
C GLY A 464 22.48 28.92 9.26
N CYS A 465 22.88 27.68 9.57
CA CYS A 465 22.76 26.55 8.64
C CYS A 465 21.27 26.25 8.46
N SER A 466 20.72 26.47 7.27
CA SER A 466 19.33 26.12 7.00
C SER A 466 19.18 24.61 6.94
N TYR A 467 18.08 24.11 7.49
CA TYR A 467 17.77 22.69 7.47
C TYR A 467 16.33 22.41 7.05
N GLU A 468 16.16 21.24 6.47
CA GLU A 468 14.89 20.55 6.32
C GLU A 468 15.05 19.17 6.93
N ALA A 469 14.13 18.81 7.83
CA ALA A 469 14.10 17.58 8.58
C ALA A 469 12.90 16.74 8.14
N TRP A 470 13.18 15.54 7.67
CA TRP A 470 12.18 14.55 7.32
C TRP A 470 12.20 13.39 8.30
N PRO A 471 11.02 12.88 8.70
CA PRO A 471 10.95 11.67 9.48
C PRO A 471 11.44 10.53 8.60
N TYR A 472 12.21 9.62 9.19
CA TYR A 472 12.57 8.41 8.46
C TYR A 472 11.31 7.58 8.19
N THR A 473 11.03 7.33 6.92
CA THR A 473 9.94 6.43 6.51
C THR A 473 10.53 5.25 5.75
N GLY A 474 10.20 4.04 6.21
CA GLY A 474 10.83 2.79 5.81
C GLY A 474 9.93 1.59 6.07
N LEU A 475 10.52 0.41 6.09
CA LEU A 475 9.81 -0.85 6.33
C LEU A 475 9.22 -0.93 7.74
N ALA A 476 9.82 -0.26 8.73
CA ALA A 476 9.27 -0.13 10.07
C ALA A 476 7.88 0.52 10.06
N CYS A 477 7.62 1.48 9.15
CA CYS A 477 6.29 2.05 8.98
C CYS A 477 5.30 1.01 8.43
N ASP A 478 5.72 0.19 7.48
CA ASP A 478 4.87 -0.88 6.96
C ASP A 478 4.65 -2.00 8.00
N CYS A 479 5.65 -2.31 8.83
CA CYS A 479 5.51 -3.23 9.98
C CYS A 479 4.48 -2.71 10.98
N TYR A 480 4.50 -1.40 11.28
CA TYR A 480 3.47 -0.77 12.11
C TYR A 480 2.07 -0.90 11.50
N SER A 481 1.91 -0.60 10.21
CA SER A 481 0.64 -0.78 9.51
C SER A 481 0.17 -2.24 9.54
N MET A 482 1.09 -3.19 9.34
CA MET A 482 0.79 -4.62 9.42
C MET A 482 0.46 -5.10 10.83
N ALA A 483 1.07 -4.52 11.88
CA ALA A 483 0.69 -4.78 13.27
C ALA A 483 -0.77 -4.38 13.51
N LEU A 484 -1.19 -3.23 13.00
CA LEU A 484 -2.57 -2.77 13.08
C LEU A 484 -3.53 -3.61 12.26
N THR A 485 -3.15 -4.04 11.05
CA THR A 485 -3.93 -4.99 10.26
C THR A 485 -4.11 -6.31 11.02
N ALA A 486 -3.06 -6.82 11.67
CA ALA A 486 -3.14 -8.01 12.51
C ALA A 486 -4.04 -7.79 13.74
N MET A 487 -3.89 -6.67 14.45
CA MET A 487 -4.78 -6.30 15.57
C MET A 487 -6.23 -6.27 15.11
N ARG A 488 -6.53 -5.57 14.00
CA ARG A 488 -7.90 -5.50 13.48
C ARG A 488 -8.45 -6.87 13.09
N MET A 489 -7.62 -7.75 12.52
CA MET A 489 -8.00 -9.11 12.16
C MET A 489 -8.32 -9.99 13.38
N PHE A 490 -7.53 -9.90 14.45
CA PHE A 490 -7.60 -10.79 15.61
C PHE A 490 -8.51 -10.31 16.75
N TYR A 491 -9.00 -9.07 16.72
CA TYR A 491 -9.90 -8.50 17.73
C TYR A 491 -11.34 -8.42 17.22
N SER A 492 -12.29 -8.27 18.16
CA SER A 492 -13.71 -8.09 17.82
C SER A 492 -13.92 -6.88 16.92
N LEU A 493 -14.72 -7.06 15.87
CA LEU A 493 -15.05 -5.98 14.93
C LEU A 493 -15.87 -4.85 15.59
N GLU A 494 -16.49 -5.13 16.74
CA GLU A 494 -17.24 -4.16 17.55
C GLU A 494 -16.34 -3.18 18.31
N ILE A 495 -15.05 -3.51 18.48
CA ILE A 495 -14.09 -2.66 19.19
C ILE A 495 -13.37 -1.79 18.17
N ASP A 496 -13.27 -0.49 18.48
CA ASP A 496 -12.55 0.46 17.64
C ASP A 496 -11.05 0.13 17.59
N THR A 497 -10.46 0.22 16.40
CA THR A 497 -9.03 -0.07 16.19
C THR A 497 -8.12 0.82 17.04
N SER A 498 -8.52 2.07 17.29
CA SER A 498 -7.78 3.01 18.15
C SER A 498 -7.77 2.56 19.61
N GLU A 499 -8.88 2.00 20.12
CA GLU A 499 -8.97 1.47 21.47
C GLU A 499 -8.08 0.23 21.63
N ILE A 500 -8.07 -0.65 20.62
CA ILE A 500 -7.21 -1.84 20.59
C ILE A 500 -5.74 -1.40 20.62
N LEU A 501 -5.34 -0.48 19.75
CA LEU A 501 -3.97 0.04 19.69
C LEU A 501 -3.57 0.68 21.03
N ALA A 502 -4.40 1.55 21.60
CA ALA A 502 -4.09 2.22 22.85
C ALA A 502 -3.93 1.21 24.01
N SER A 503 -4.82 0.23 24.08
CA SER A 503 -4.72 -0.86 25.06
C SER A 503 -3.42 -1.65 24.88
N PHE A 504 -3.05 -1.95 23.64
CA PHE A 504 -1.89 -2.77 23.31
C PHE A 504 -0.56 -2.04 23.52
N LEU A 505 -0.48 -0.75 23.21
CA LEU A 505 0.69 0.08 23.54
C LEU A 505 0.86 0.22 25.05
N SER A 506 -0.24 0.37 25.79
CA SER A 506 -0.22 0.35 27.26
C SER A 506 0.31 -0.97 27.81
N LEU A 507 -0.06 -2.10 27.19
CA LEU A 507 0.51 -3.40 27.51
C LEU A 507 2.02 -3.44 27.23
N CYS A 508 2.45 -3.08 26.03
CA CYS A 508 3.87 -3.08 25.65
C CYS A 508 4.73 -2.25 26.63
N SER A 509 4.27 -1.06 27.00
CA SER A 509 4.96 -0.19 27.95
C SER A 509 5.11 -0.80 29.36
N ARG A 510 4.15 -1.62 29.82
CA ARG A 510 4.31 -2.37 31.09
C ARG A 510 5.32 -3.49 30.95
N LEU A 511 5.34 -4.16 29.81
CA LEU A 511 6.21 -5.32 29.56
C LEU A 511 7.67 -4.92 29.38
N ASP A 512 7.93 -3.76 28.75
CA ASP A 512 9.29 -3.24 28.52
C ASP A 512 10.05 -2.95 29.83
N ASN A 513 9.31 -2.74 30.93
CA ASN A 513 9.87 -2.49 32.26
C ASN A 513 9.91 -3.73 33.17
N SER A 514 9.55 -4.91 32.67
CA SER A 514 9.40 -6.12 33.48
C SER A 514 10.60 -7.07 33.37
N GLU A 515 10.98 -7.68 34.49
CA GLU A 515 12.02 -8.73 34.51
C GLU A 515 11.44 -10.03 33.95
N GLY A 516 11.91 -10.47 32.78
CA GLY A 516 11.48 -11.72 32.14
C GLY A 516 11.50 -11.63 30.61
N GLY A 517 11.31 -12.76 29.93
CA GLY A 517 11.15 -12.76 28.48
C GLY A 517 9.78 -12.22 28.07
N LEU A 518 9.70 -11.44 26.98
CA LEU A 518 8.47 -10.84 26.47
C LEU A 518 7.27 -11.81 26.43
N ARG A 519 7.52 -13.05 25.99
CA ARG A 519 6.51 -14.10 25.90
C ARG A 519 5.92 -14.48 27.28
N ASP A 520 6.76 -14.67 28.28
CA ASP A 520 6.32 -15.07 29.61
C ASP A 520 5.57 -13.93 30.30
N ASN A 521 6.00 -12.70 30.07
CA ASN A 521 5.33 -11.51 30.58
C ASN A 521 3.93 -11.34 29.95
N ILE A 522 3.80 -11.56 28.64
CA ILE A 522 2.48 -11.58 27.96
C ILE A 522 1.61 -12.72 28.48
N LEU A 523 2.15 -13.93 28.64
CA LEU A 523 1.40 -15.07 29.17
C LEU A 523 0.86 -14.79 30.58
N ASN A 524 1.70 -14.19 31.44
CA ASN A 524 1.32 -13.83 32.80
C ASN A 524 0.24 -12.74 32.82
N GLU A 525 0.31 -11.75 31.93
CA GLU A 525 -0.73 -10.74 31.76
C GLU A 525 -2.05 -11.38 31.31
N LEU A 526 -2.04 -12.24 30.28
CA LEU A 526 -3.26 -12.89 29.78
C LEU A 526 -3.94 -13.76 30.84
N ARG A 527 -3.16 -14.39 31.73
CA ARG A 527 -3.68 -15.15 32.88
C ARG A 527 -4.25 -14.24 33.98
N SER A 528 -3.55 -13.16 34.28
CA SER A 528 -3.92 -12.26 35.38
C SER A 528 -5.06 -11.31 35.01
N ASN A 529 -5.21 -11.01 33.72
CA ASN A 529 -6.21 -10.11 33.18
C ASN A 529 -7.00 -10.77 32.03
N PRO A 530 -7.98 -11.62 32.35
CA PRO A 530 -8.80 -12.32 31.35
C PRO A 530 -9.67 -11.36 30.51
N GLY A 531 -9.73 -10.07 30.85
CA GLY A 531 -10.39 -9.05 30.03
C GLY A 531 -9.83 -8.95 28.61
N TRP A 532 -8.54 -9.26 28.41
CA TRP A 532 -7.93 -9.33 27.07
C TRP A 532 -8.60 -10.36 26.18
N LEU A 533 -8.93 -11.54 26.71
CA LEU A 533 -9.55 -12.62 25.96
C LEU A 533 -10.99 -12.31 25.57
N LYS A 534 -11.69 -11.48 26.37
CA LYS A 534 -13.04 -11.00 26.05
C LYS A 534 -13.09 -10.05 24.85
N LYS A 535 -11.96 -9.44 24.48
CA LYS A 535 -11.87 -8.55 23.32
C LYS A 535 -11.66 -9.29 21.99
N LEU A 536 -11.48 -10.61 22.02
CA LEU A 536 -11.27 -11.43 20.84
C LEU A 536 -12.62 -11.78 20.18
N PRO A 537 -12.72 -11.86 18.83
CA PRO A 537 -13.97 -12.01 18.08
C PRO A 537 -14.58 -13.42 18.22
N VAL A 538 -13.81 -14.36 18.74
CA VAL A 538 -14.06 -15.78 18.63
C VAL A 538 -14.93 -16.23 19.82
N LYS A 539 -16.24 -16.34 19.59
CA LYS A 539 -17.22 -16.77 20.60
C LYS A 539 -16.93 -18.19 21.10
N GLY A 540 -17.09 -18.42 22.41
CA GLY A 540 -16.80 -19.70 23.06
C GLY A 540 -15.33 -19.90 23.46
N LEU A 541 -14.47 -18.90 23.26
CA LEU A 541 -13.09 -18.87 23.77
C LEU A 541 -12.98 -18.45 25.24
N ASP A 542 -14.07 -18.25 25.95
CA ASP A 542 -14.08 -18.11 27.40
C ASP A 542 -13.43 -19.34 28.05
N LYS A 543 -13.48 -20.50 27.37
CA LYS A 543 -12.76 -21.74 27.69
C LYS A 543 -11.29 -21.77 27.21
N SER A 544 -10.75 -20.73 26.60
CA SER A 544 -9.36 -20.70 26.13
C SER A 544 -8.35 -20.76 27.28
N LEU A 545 -8.70 -20.23 28.46
CA LEU A 545 -7.93 -20.43 29.68
C LEU A 545 -7.92 -21.89 30.13
N GLU A 546 -8.95 -22.67 29.76
CA GLU A 546 -9.05 -24.10 30.03
C GLU A 546 -8.31 -24.95 28.97
N CYS A 547 -7.91 -24.34 27.84
CA CYS A 547 -7.14 -24.98 26.77
C CYS A 547 -5.72 -24.37 26.67
N PRO A 548 -4.70 -24.97 27.33
CA PRO A 548 -3.34 -24.43 27.38
C PRO A 548 -2.73 -24.14 26.00
N ILE A 549 -3.01 -25.00 25.01
CA ILE A 549 -2.47 -24.84 23.64
C ILE A 549 -3.00 -23.57 22.98
N LEU A 550 -4.25 -23.20 23.26
CA LEU A 550 -4.90 -22.03 22.70
C LEU A 550 -4.43 -20.74 23.38
N LEU A 551 -4.26 -20.77 24.70
CA LEU A 551 -3.64 -19.68 25.45
C LEU A 551 -2.21 -19.41 24.97
N GLU A 552 -1.41 -20.46 24.75
CA GLU A 552 -0.07 -20.32 24.17
C GLU A 552 -0.12 -19.72 22.77
N LEU A 553 -1.05 -20.18 21.92
CA LEU A 553 -1.20 -19.66 20.57
C LEU A 553 -1.52 -18.15 20.59
N TRP A 554 -2.43 -17.72 21.45
CA TRP A 554 -2.73 -16.29 21.64
C TRP A 554 -1.55 -15.50 22.18
N THR A 555 -0.81 -16.06 23.14
CA THR A 555 0.41 -15.46 23.66
C THR A 555 1.41 -15.22 22.52
N ASP A 556 1.64 -16.23 21.68
CA ASP A 556 2.57 -16.14 20.57
C ASP A 556 2.10 -15.12 19.51
N ILE A 557 0.80 -15.03 19.22
CA ILE A 557 0.22 -13.98 18.34
C ILE A 557 0.52 -12.58 18.90
N PHE A 558 0.29 -12.36 20.19
CA PHE A 558 0.53 -11.07 20.84
C PHE A 558 2.02 -10.72 20.82
N VAL A 559 2.91 -11.69 21.03
CA VAL A 559 4.37 -11.49 20.92
C VAL A 559 4.74 -11.02 19.51
N VAL A 560 4.21 -11.66 18.47
CA VAL A 560 4.50 -11.27 17.07
C VAL A 560 4.03 -9.84 16.80
N ILE A 561 2.81 -9.50 17.21
CA ILE A 561 2.23 -8.16 17.03
C ILE A 561 3.05 -7.09 17.78
N ALA A 562 3.47 -7.36 19.03
CA ALA A 562 4.30 -6.44 19.80
C ALA A 562 5.65 -6.18 19.13
N LYS A 563 6.27 -7.20 18.54
CA LYS A 563 7.53 -7.05 17.80
C LYS A 563 7.39 -6.29 16.48
N LEU A 564 6.20 -6.27 15.88
CA LEU A 564 5.93 -5.51 14.65
C LEU A 564 5.73 -4.01 14.92
N LEU A 565 5.32 -3.63 16.12
CA LEU A 565 5.16 -2.22 16.52
C LEU A 565 6.54 -1.60 16.79
N PRO A 566 7.02 -0.67 15.96
CA PRO A 566 8.38 -0.19 16.08
C PRO A 566 8.64 0.49 17.43
N GLU A 567 9.72 0.09 18.09
CA GLU A 567 10.17 0.60 19.38
C GLU A 567 9.16 0.45 20.53
N ALA A 568 8.15 -0.42 20.39
CA ALA A 568 7.19 -0.67 21.46
C ALA A 568 7.73 -1.56 22.59
N VAL A 569 8.69 -2.44 22.27
CA VAL A 569 9.42 -3.34 23.18
C VAL A 569 10.86 -3.51 22.69
N GLU A 570 11.79 -3.93 23.54
CA GLU A 570 13.20 -4.11 23.16
C GLU A 570 13.42 -4.93 21.87
N GLU A 571 12.67 -6.02 21.68
CA GLU A 571 12.80 -6.91 20.51
C GLU A 571 11.98 -6.47 19.27
N SER A 572 11.40 -5.27 19.30
CA SER A 572 10.64 -4.73 18.17
C SER A 572 11.53 -4.27 17.02
N VAL A 573 10.94 -4.14 15.83
CA VAL A 573 11.58 -3.49 14.68
C VAL A 573 12.03 -2.08 15.08
N LYS A 574 13.25 -1.70 14.74
CA LYS A 574 13.79 -0.35 15.00
C LYS A 574 13.81 0.46 13.73
N TYR A 575 13.43 1.73 13.81
CA TYR A 575 13.53 2.65 12.66
C TYR A 575 14.97 2.76 12.15
N SER A 576 15.96 2.61 13.02
CA SER A 576 17.39 2.72 12.69
C SER A 576 17.98 1.53 11.93
N GLU A 577 17.42 0.33 12.08
CA GLU A 577 17.95 -0.89 11.44
C GLU A 577 17.63 -0.93 9.93
N ASP A 578 16.46 -0.41 9.54
CA ASP A 578 16.06 -0.22 8.14
C ASP A 578 17.07 0.63 7.35
N ILE A 579 17.67 1.63 8.01
CA ILE A 579 18.49 2.67 7.37
C ILE A 579 19.78 2.10 6.78
N LEU A 580 20.32 1.04 7.36
CA LEU A 580 21.70 0.61 7.10
C LEU A 580 21.83 -0.47 6.03
N SER A 581 20.78 -1.24 5.75
CA SER A 581 20.94 -2.47 4.97
C SER A 581 19.92 -2.72 3.87
N TRP A 582 18.87 -1.88 3.73
CA TRP A 582 17.75 -2.07 2.80
C TRP A 582 17.55 -3.55 2.39
N ASN A 583 17.26 -4.39 3.37
CA ASN A 583 17.07 -5.83 3.17
C ASN A 583 15.70 -6.21 3.75
N PRO A 584 14.63 -6.07 2.95
CA PRO A 584 13.27 -6.39 3.39
C PRO A 584 13.13 -7.81 3.93
N GLY A 585 13.83 -8.78 3.33
CA GLY A 585 13.83 -10.18 3.78
C GLY A 585 14.31 -10.30 5.23
N LYS A 586 15.43 -9.65 5.59
CA LYS A 586 15.96 -9.69 6.96
C LYS A 586 14.95 -9.19 8.01
N ILE A 587 14.08 -8.26 7.63
CA ILE A 587 13.15 -7.59 8.55
C ILE A 587 11.80 -8.32 8.59
N LEU A 588 11.25 -8.72 7.45
CA LEU A 588 9.89 -9.24 7.36
C LEU A 588 9.80 -10.76 7.36
N GLU A 589 10.79 -11.46 6.81
CA GLU A 589 10.82 -12.92 6.74
C GLU A 589 10.70 -13.59 8.13
N PRO A 590 11.31 -13.06 9.22
CA PRO A 590 11.08 -13.58 10.56
C PRO A 590 9.60 -13.59 10.96
N TYR A 591 8.84 -12.53 10.63
CA TYR A 591 7.42 -12.42 10.97
C TYR A 591 6.55 -13.31 10.09
N VAL A 592 6.88 -13.42 8.80
CA VAL A 592 6.25 -14.37 7.86
C VAL A 592 6.36 -15.79 8.39
N ASN A 593 7.57 -16.20 8.79
CA ASN A 593 7.85 -17.53 9.32
C ASN A 593 7.13 -17.77 10.65
N GLN A 594 7.05 -16.75 11.52
CA GLN A 594 6.30 -16.84 12.77
C GLN A 594 4.80 -17.05 12.52
N PHE A 595 4.15 -16.26 11.65
CA PHE A 595 2.74 -16.47 11.32
C PHE A 595 2.48 -17.82 10.63
N LYS A 596 3.36 -18.28 9.73
CA LYS A 596 3.28 -19.62 9.13
C LYS A 596 3.39 -20.72 10.18
N ALA A 597 4.28 -20.57 11.17
CA ALA A 597 4.41 -21.51 12.28
C ALA A 597 3.14 -21.53 13.15
N LEU A 598 2.56 -20.36 13.44
CA LEU A 598 1.30 -20.24 14.17
C LEU A 598 0.12 -20.86 13.41
N ALA A 599 0.02 -20.63 12.09
CA ALA A 599 -0.97 -21.27 11.23
C ALA A 599 -0.81 -22.80 11.22
N LYS A 600 0.43 -23.30 11.20
CA LYS A 600 0.71 -24.74 11.31
C LYS A 600 0.28 -25.30 12.68
N LYS A 601 0.52 -24.57 13.78
CA LYS A 601 0.10 -24.95 15.14
C LYS A 601 -1.43 -24.98 15.25
N SER A 602 -2.12 -23.97 14.72
CA SER A 602 -3.59 -23.91 14.74
C SER A 602 -4.26 -24.98 13.86
N ARG A 603 -3.63 -25.39 12.76
CA ARG A 603 -4.12 -26.50 11.92
C ARG A 603 -4.29 -27.80 12.71
N LEU A 604 -3.40 -28.06 13.67
CA LEU A 604 -3.48 -29.25 14.51
C LEU A 604 -4.75 -29.24 15.37
N LEU A 605 -5.21 -28.05 15.80
CA LEU A 605 -6.44 -27.89 16.58
C LEU A 605 -7.71 -28.14 15.75
N ILE A 606 -7.66 -27.91 14.44
CA ILE A 606 -8.77 -28.25 13.53
C ILE A 606 -8.82 -29.76 13.35
N VAL A 607 -7.69 -30.39 12.98
CA VAL A 607 -7.67 -31.82 12.63
C VAL A 607 -7.87 -32.72 13.85
N ALA A 608 -7.31 -32.33 15.00
CA ALA A 608 -7.54 -33.01 16.26
C ALA A 608 -8.94 -32.63 16.77
N ASN A 609 -9.96 -33.40 16.38
CA ASN A 609 -11.31 -33.23 16.93
C ASN A 609 -11.22 -33.39 18.46
N TRP A 610 -11.15 -32.26 19.18
CA TRP A 610 -10.84 -32.20 20.60
C TRP A 610 -11.89 -32.92 21.44
N GLU A 611 -13.17 -32.85 21.03
CA GLU A 611 -14.24 -33.63 21.65
C GLU A 611 -14.06 -35.12 21.41
N ARG A 612 -13.74 -35.55 20.19
CA ARG A 612 -13.49 -36.96 19.89
C ARG A 612 -12.24 -37.47 20.60
N ASN A 613 -11.21 -36.65 20.72
CA ASN A 613 -9.98 -36.98 21.45
C ASN A 613 -10.20 -36.99 22.96
N ASN A 614 -11.04 -36.09 23.51
CA ASN A 614 -11.43 -36.13 24.91
C ASN A 614 -12.37 -37.30 25.20
N LEU A 615 -13.31 -37.62 24.31
CA LEU A 615 -14.15 -38.81 24.41
C LEU A 615 -13.30 -40.09 24.36
N VAL A 616 -12.32 -40.16 23.46
CA VAL A 616 -11.36 -41.27 23.43
C VAL A 616 -10.53 -41.30 24.71
N ARG A 617 -10.06 -40.15 25.22
CA ARG A 617 -9.28 -40.06 26.46
C ARG A 617 -10.09 -40.43 27.70
N GLU A 618 -11.34 -40.02 27.79
CA GLU A 618 -12.29 -40.40 28.86
C GLU A 618 -12.63 -41.89 28.76
N SER A 619 -12.85 -42.40 27.54
CA SER A 619 -13.07 -43.84 27.31
C SER A 619 -11.84 -44.67 27.70
N ILE A 620 -10.63 -44.21 27.38
CA ILE A 620 -9.37 -44.85 27.80
C ILE A 620 -9.25 -44.82 29.34
N ARG A 621 -9.54 -43.68 29.97
CA ARG A 621 -9.51 -43.57 31.44
C ARG A 621 -10.53 -44.47 32.14
N GLN A 622 -11.72 -44.65 31.56
CA GLN A 622 -12.71 -45.59 32.07
C GLN A 622 -12.22 -47.03 31.94
N LEU A 623 -11.59 -47.38 30.81
CA LEU A 623 -10.98 -48.70 30.58
C LEU A 623 -9.73 -48.97 31.43
N GLU A 624 -9.06 -47.94 31.95
CA GLU A 624 -7.91 -48.08 32.87
C GLU A 624 -8.34 -48.17 34.35
N LEU A 625 -9.59 -47.82 34.67
CA LEU A 625 -10.16 -47.86 36.02
C LEU A 625 -11.00 -49.12 36.30
N ASP A 626 -11.42 -49.81 35.24
CA ASP A 626 -11.99 -51.17 35.26
C ASP A 626 -10.89 -52.24 35.12
#